data_AF-A0A8S1H9H9-F1
#
_entry.id   AF-A0A8S1H9H9-F1
#
_cell.length_a   1.000
_cell.length_b   1.000
_cell.length_c   1.000
_cell.angle_alpha   90.00
_cell.angle_beta   90.00
_cell.angle_gamma   90.00
#
_symmetry.space_group_name_H-M   'P 1'
#
loop_
_entity.id
_entity.type
_entity.pdbx_description
1 polymer ?
#
loop_
_entity_poly.entity_id
_entity_poly.type
_entity_poly.pdbx_seq_one_letter_code
_entity_poly.pdbx_strand_id
1 'polypeptide(L)'
;MRGSPRDGESAEKNGIGNTDSICPLQDEVWLKAKQTAYVQNFTNSPDTKALLAELTKNCGETIDIDNLYVVTQGLYCQQIWFNDTLRKVNPWFTEDLYNRADKCNDQVQLFQNGIFPAPNIVNGVDLGLTLKKIRGGSMVNDMNMHMNLKLSCQGDSSLKCKWINNLNYYVYSAHDTTLYAFFSALGVEEYAVKPGGYPLYSAASLIELYVDTVDKKPYFKMLYHADQNSNVTVITQGIDGCPTNSDFCPLSVFQKFADLTKPDHPIQQWCFEKLDQSSKSGLHYLFAFIPMLTFLVLQH
;
A
#
# COMPACT_ATOMS: atom_id res chain seq x y z
N MET A 1 -9.27 -2.55 26.77
CA MET A 1 -10.73 -2.47 27.04
C MET A 1 -11.45 -3.07 25.84
N ARG A 2 -12.19 -4.17 26.02
CA ARG A 2 -12.94 -4.83 24.95
C ARG A 2 -14.30 -4.15 24.81
N GLY A 3 -14.54 -3.52 23.67
CA GLY A 3 -15.85 -3.02 23.26
C GLY A 3 -16.64 -4.09 22.52
N SER A 4 -17.92 -4.23 22.86
CA SER A 4 -18.89 -5.21 22.37
C SER A 4 -19.16 -5.09 20.85
N PRO A 5 -19.47 -6.19 20.14
CA PRO A 5 -19.56 -6.23 18.69
C PRO A 5 -20.92 -5.76 18.19
N ARG A 6 -20.92 -4.83 17.23
CA ARG A 6 -22.03 -4.61 16.30
C ARG A 6 -21.42 -4.64 14.90
N ASP A 7 -21.98 -5.52 14.08
CA ASP A 7 -21.55 -5.92 12.72
C ASP A 7 -20.35 -6.88 12.69
N GLY A 8 -20.52 -8.00 13.38
CA GLY A 8 -19.63 -9.16 13.27
C GLY A 8 -19.67 -9.78 11.88
N GLU A 9 -18.48 -10.15 11.38
CA GLU A 9 -18.18 -11.05 10.26
C GLU A 9 -17.62 -10.44 8.95
N SER A 10 -17.62 -9.12 8.73
CA SER A 10 -17.10 -8.53 7.47
C SER A 10 -15.67 -7.96 7.52
N ALA A 11 -15.21 -7.37 8.62
CA ALA A 11 -13.92 -6.67 8.67
C ALA A 11 -12.68 -7.59 8.79
N GLU A 12 -12.81 -8.74 9.45
CA GLU A 12 -11.72 -9.73 9.55
C GLU A 12 -11.49 -10.52 8.25
N LYS A 13 -12.50 -10.56 7.37
CA LYS A 13 -12.47 -11.28 6.09
C LYS A 13 -12.37 -10.36 4.89
N ASN A 14 -12.64 -9.06 4.99
CA ASN A 14 -12.48 -8.14 3.88
C ASN A 14 -11.08 -7.52 3.97
N GLY A 15 -10.18 -7.89 3.05
CA GLY A 15 -8.82 -7.31 2.94
C GLY A 15 -8.78 -5.80 2.64
N ILE A 16 -9.88 -5.08 2.85
CA ILE A 16 -10.00 -3.63 2.78
C ILE A 16 -9.72 -3.09 4.18
N GLY A 17 -8.63 -2.34 4.34
CA GLY A 17 -8.30 -1.68 5.60
C GLY A 17 -7.57 -2.54 6.63
N ASN A 18 -7.22 -3.78 6.29
CA ASN A 18 -6.34 -4.63 7.10
C ASN A 18 -5.37 -5.42 6.21
N THR A 19 -4.21 -4.81 5.96
CA THR A 19 -3.13 -5.38 5.13
C THR A 19 -2.42 -6.56 5.77
N ASP A 20 -2.63 -6.76 7.07
CA ASP A 20 -1.96 -7.80 7.86
C ASP A 20 -2.96 -8.90 8.25
N SER A 21 -4.09 -8.96 7.54
CA SER A 21 -5.01 -10.09 7.56
C SER A 21 -4.34 -11.35 7.02
N ILE A 22 -4.83 -12.53 7.46
CA ILE A 22 -4.22 -13.81 7.11
C ILE A 22 -4.24 -14.01 5.59
N CYS A 23 -3.04 -14.01 4.98
CA CYS A 23 -2.87 -14.14 3.55
C CYS A 23 -1.64 -14.99 3.20
N PRO A 24 -1.77 -16.33 3.10
CA PRO A 24 -0.65 -17.21 2.75
C PRO A 24 0.06 -16.84 1.43
N LEU A 25 -0.65 -16.26 0.47
CA LEU A 25 -0.05 -15.74 -0.76
C LEU A 25 0.93 -14.60 -0.47
N GLN A 26 0.61 -13.68 0.44
CA GLN A 26 1.52 -12.62 0.85
C GLN A 26 2.81 -13.20 1.43
N ASP A 27 2.69 -14.20 2.31
CA ASP A 27 3.84 -14.88 2.90
C ASP A 27 4.70 -15.57 1.84
N GLU A 28 4.06 -16.25 0.88
CA GLU A 28 4.75 -16.89 -0.24
C GLU A 28 5.52 -15.87 -1.10
N VAL A 29 4.89 -14.74 -1.42
CA VAL A 29 5.52 -13.66 -2.19
C VAL A 29 6.68 -13.06 -1.41
N TRP A 30 6.52 -12.82 -0.10
CA TRP A 30 7.60 -12.32 0.74
C TRP A 30 8.77 -13.31 0.86
N LEU A 31 8.49 -14.60 1.04
CA LEU A 31 9.51 -15.66 1.07
C LEU A 31 10.30 -15.71 -0.24
N LYS A 32 9.64 -15.56 -1.40
CA LYS A 32 10.31 -15.45 -2.70
C LYS A 32 11.09 -14.15 -2.82
N ALA A 33 10.55 -13.02 -2.36
CA ALA A 33 11.26 -11.73 -2.37
C ALA A 33 12.56 -11.80 -1.56
N LYS A 34 12.56 -12.47 -0.41
CA LYS A 34 13.76 -12.71 0.41
C LYS A 34 14.86 -13.50 -0.30
N GLN A 35 14.55 -14.22 -1.39
CA GLN A 35 15.55 -14.94 -2.20
C GLN A 35 16.13 -14.07 -3.33
N THR A 36 15.54 -12.90 -3.59
CA THR A 36 16.00 -12.00 -4.66
C THR A 36 17.25 -11.22 -4.26
N ALA A 37 18.01 -10.76 -5.25
CA ALA A 37 19.24 -10.00 -5.01
C ALA A 37 19.00 -8.72 -4.19
N TYR A 38 17.86 -8.04 -4.37
CA TYR A 38 17.55 -6.82 -3.60
C TYR A 38 17.52 -7.09 -2.10
N VAL A 39 16.74 -8.08 -1.68
CA VAL A 39 16.59 -8.39 -0.25
C VAL A 39 17.82 -9.11 0.29
N GLN A 40 18.42 -10.04 -0.47
CA GLN A 40 19.66 -10.71 -0.05
C GLN A 40 20.82 -9.73 0.12
N ASN A 41 21.01 -8.77 -0.79
CA ASN A 41 22.09 -7.80 -0.67
C ASN A 41 21.90 -6.90 0.55
N PHE A 42 20.66 -6.46 0.80
CA PHE A 42 20.33 -5.67 1.99
C PHE A 42 20.57 -6.46 3.28
N THR A 43 19.98 -7.66 3.40
CA THR A 43 20.06 -8.50 4.59
C THR A 43 21.48 -9.00 4.86
N ASN A 44 22.27 -9.23 3.81
CA ASN A 44 23.65 -9.68 3.94
C ASN A 44 24.67 -8.55 4.06
N SER A 45 24.26 -7.29 3.98
CA SER A 45 25.17 -6.16 4.14
C SER A 45 25.86 -6.21 5.51
N PRO A 46 27.12 -5.76 5.63
CA PRO A 46 27.82 -5.73 6.91
C PRO A 46 27.06 -4.97 7.99
N ASP A 47 26.45 -3.84 7.64
CA ASP A 47 25.72 -2.97 8.56
C ASP A 47 24.46 -3.63 9.10
N THR A 48 23.63 -4.21 8.21
CA THR A 48 22.41 -4.94 8.62
C THR A 48 22.75 -6.14 9.50
N LYS A 49 23.76 -6.93 9.13
CA LYS A 49 24.19 -8.09 9.94
C LYS A 49 24.71 -7.67 11.31
N ALA A 50 25.54 -6.63 11.38
CA ALA A 50 26.08 -6.14 12.64
C ALA A 50 24.96 -5.63 13.56
N LEU A 51 24.03 -4.85 13.03
CA LEU A 51 22.86 -4.35 13.75
C LEU A 51 21.97 -5.48 14.29
N LEU A 52 21.60 -6.45 13.45
CA LEU A 52 20.75 -7.56 13.88
C LEU A 52 21.43 -8.45 14.93
N ALA A 53 22.75 -8.65 14.81
CA ALA A 53 23.53 -9.38 15.82
C ALA A 53 23.62 -8.60 17.15
N GLU A 54 23.80 -7.28 17.09
CA GLU A 54 23.82 -6.40 18.26
C GLU A 54 22.46 -6.45 18.98
N LEU A 55 21.35 -6.31 18.25
CA LEU A 55 20.00 -6.41 18.80
C LEU A 55 19.69 -7.80 19.34
N THR A 56 20.09 -8.87 18.64
CA THR A 56 19.94 -10.26 19.13
C THR A 56 20.59 -10.44 20.50
N LYS A 57 21.81 -9.92 20.67
CA LYS A 57 22.52 -9.97 21.94
C LYS A 57 21.81 -9.16 23.04
N ASN A 58 21.32 -7.97 22.70
CA ASN A 58 20.71 -7.05 23.67
C ASN A 58 19.29 -7.48 24.09
N CYS A 59 18.51 -8.05 23.18
CA CYS A 59 17.15 -8.53 23.41
C CYS A 59 17.12 -9.93 24.04
N GLY A 60 18.17 -10.73 23.87
CA GLY A 60 18.23 -12.10 24.38
C GLY A 60 17.41 -13.12 23.56
N GLU A 61 16.97 -12.73 22.37
CA GLU A 61 16.27 -13.55 21.40
C GLU A 61 16.76 -13.22 19.98
N THR A 62 16.58 -14.14 19.03
CA THR A 62 17.00 -13.93 17.65
C THR A 62 16.21 -12.78 17.03
N ILE A 63 16.92 -11.73 16.60
CA ILE A 63 16.37 -10.62 15.82
C ILE A 63 16.81 -10.76 14.37
N ASP A 64 15.84 -10.76 13.46
CA ASP A 64 16.01 -10.77 12.02
C ASP A 64 15.14 -9.70 11.35
N ILE A 65 15.17 -9.63 10.02
CA ILE A 65 14.39 -8.63 9.28
C ILE A 65 12.88 -8.83 9.40
N ASP A 66 12.39 -10.05 9.72
CA ASP A 66 10.96 -10.34 9.80
C ASP A 66 10.37 -9.89 11.14
N ASN A 67 11.18 -9.88 12.22
CA ASN A 67 10.73 -9.49 13.56
C ASN A 67 11.30 -8.17 14.08
N LEU A 68 12.21 -7.51 13.34
CA LEU A 68 12.83 -6.24 13.74
C LEU A 68 11.81 -5.16 14.14
N TYR A 69 10.65 -5.12 13.47
CA TYR A 69 9.58 -4.16 13.76
C TYR A 69 9.09 -4.24 15.21
N VAL A 70 9.15 -5.40 15.85
CA VAL A 70 8.75 -5.61 17.25
C VAL A 70 9.67 -4.80 18.18
N VAL A 71 10.98 -4.83 17.88
CA VAL A 71 11.98 -4.10 18.65
C VAL A 71 11.83 -2.60 18.42
N THR A 72 11.77 -2.15 17.15
CA THR A 72 11.72 -0.72 16.83
C THR A 72 10.43 -0.07 17.35
N GLN A 73 9.27 -0.69 17.17
CA GLN A 73 7.99 -0.19 17.70
C GLN A 73 7.98 -0.18 19.23
N GLY A 74 8.48 -1.24 19.87
CA GLY A 74 8.57 -1.33 21.32
C GLY A 74 9.43 -0.22 21.92
N LEU A 75 10.62 0.00 21.35
CA LEU A 75 11.53 1.07 21.77
C LEU A 75 10.92 2.46 21.54
N TYR A 76 10.29 2.69 20.39
CA TYR A 76 9.64 3.96 20.08
C TYR A 76 8.54 4.31 21.09
N CYS A 77 7.64 3.35 21.38
CA CYS A 77 6.57 3.56 22.35
C CYS A 77 7.12 3.82 23.76
N GLN A 78 8.14 3.06 24.19
CA GLN A 78 8.78 3.27 25.49
C GLN A 78 9.49 4.62 25.56
N GLN A 79 10.09 5.09 24.48
CA GLN A 79 10.73 6.40 24.41
C GLN A 79 9.71 7.53 24.59
N ILE A 80 8.52 7.43 23.99
CA ILE A 80 7.48 8.47 24.13
C ILE A 80 6.92 8.51 25.55
N TRP A 81 6.57 7.36 26.11
CA TRP A 81 5.74 7.28 27.32
C TRP A 81 6.53 6.96 28.61
N PHE A 82 7.71 6.36 28.49
CA PHE A 82 8.48 5.80 29.60
C PHE A 82 10.01 5.98 29.45
N ASN A 83 10.45 7.11 28.88
CA ASN A 83 11.85 7.35 28.51
C ASN A 83 12.85 7.08 29.65
N ASP A 84 12.55 7.54 30.86
CA ASP A 84 13.43 7.35 32.02
C ASP A 84 13.56 5.87 32.39
N THR A 85 12.45 5.13 32.36
CA THR A 85 12.44 3.68 32.61
C THR A 85 13.20 2.94 31.52
N LEU A 86 12.96 3.26 30.24
CA LEU A 86 13.65 2.68 29.09
C LEU A 86 15.16 2.74 29.29
N ARG A 87 15.70 3.93 29.56
CA ARG A 87 17.15 4.13 29.73
C ARG A 87 17.72 3.45 30.96
N LYS A 88 16.92 3.34 32.03
CA LYS A 88 17.32 2.65 33.25
C LYS A 88 17.40 1.14 33.07
N VAL A 89 16.42 0.53 32.39
CA VAL A 89 16.32 -0.94 32.27
C VAL A 89 17.05 -1.48 31.05
N ASN A 90 17.21 -0.67 30.00
CA ASN A 90 17.94 -1.01 28.78
C ASN A 90 19.15 -0.07 28.62
N PRO A 91 20.23 -0.25 29.39
CA PRO A 91 21.39 0.64 29.34
C PRO A 91 22.14 0.60 27.99
N TRP A 92 21.84 -0.40 27.16
CA TRP A 92 22.34 -0.51 25.77
C TRP A 92 21.55 0.36 24.79
N PHE A 93 20.37 0.86 25.17
CA PHE A 93 19.58 1.72 24.31
C PHE A 93 20.28 3.07 24.10
N THR A 94 20.44 3.44 22.84
CA THR A 94 20.92 4.76 22.43
C THR A 94 20.10 5.23 21.22
N GLU A 95 20.05 6.54 21.02
CA GLU A 95 19.40 7.14 19.86
C GLU A 95 20.04 6.66 18.55
N ASP A 96 21.36 6.48 18.53
CA ASP A 96 22.06 5.95 17.36
C ASP A 96 21.61 4.52 17.02
N LEU A 97 21.61 3.63 18.01
CA LEU A 97 21.15 2.25 17.82
C LEU A 97 19.70 2.23 17.34
N TYR A 98 18.83 3.03 17.96
CA TYR A 98 17.44 3.15 17.54
C TYR A 98 17.33 3.65 16.09
N ASN A 99 18.03 4.72 15.73
CA ASN A 99 17.97 5.28 14.38
C ASN A 99 18.50 4.32 13.31
N ARG A 100 19.54 3.53 13.63
CA ARG A 100 20.02 2.44 12.75
C ARG A 100 18.97 1.34 12.60
N ALA A 101 18.33 0.93 13.71
CA ALA A 101 17.28 -0.07 13.72
C ALA A 101 16.03 0.37 12.94
N ASP A 102 15.59 1.62 13.15
CA ASP A 102 14.44 2.23 12.48
C ASP A 102 14.68 2.28 10.96
N LYS A 103 15.81 2.83 10.50
CA LYS A 103 16.19 2.85 9.07
C LYS A 103 16.26 1.46 8.44
N CYS A 104 16.77 0.47 9.18
CA CYS A 104 16.81 -0.91 8.71
C CYS A 104 15.38 -1.47 8.54
N ASN A 105 14.52 -1.26 9.54
CA ASN A 105 13.13 -1.66 9.47
C ASN A 105 12.42 -0.96 8.30
N ASP A 106 12.64 0.33 8.10
CA ASP A 106 12.03 1.11 7.01
C ASP A 106 12.34 0.53 5.63
N GLN A 107 13.58 0.11 5.40
CA GLN A 107 13.96 -0.56 4.16
C GLN A 107 13.25 -1.92 3.99
N VAL A 108 13.05 -2.67 5.07
CA VAL A 108 12.23 -3.90 5.03
C VAL A 108 10.79 -3.57 4.66
N GLN A 109 10.23 -2.50 5.23
CA GLN A 109 8.86 -2.08 4.95
C GLN A 109 8.66 -1.64 3.51
N LEU A 110 9.64 -0.98 2.89
CA LEU A 110 9.63 -0.73 1.44
C LEU A 110 9.46 -2.04 0.66
N PHE A 111 10.28 -3.05 0.95
CA PHE A 111 10.17 -4.34 0.26
C PHE A 111 8.84 -5.05 0.52
N GLN A 112 8.36 -5.06 1.76
CA GLN A 112 7.08 -5.69 2.13
C GLN A 112 5.86 -5.02 1.47
N ASN A 113 5.97 -3.74 1.10
CA ASN A 113 4.94 -3.01 0.36
C ASN A 113 5.18 -2.97 -1.16
N GLY A 114 6.11 -3.80 -1.65
CA GLY A 114 6.35 -3.99 -3.07
C GLY A 114 7.19 -2.89 -3.73
N ILE A 115 7.94 -2.13 -2.95
CA ILE A 115 8.83 -1.06 -3.43
C ILE A 115 10.24 -1.62 -3.58
N PHE A 116 10.66 -1.77 -4.83
CA PHE A 116 11.99 -2.23 -5.23
C PHE A 116 12.59 -1.24 -6.23
N PRO A 117 13.94 -1.17 -6.37
CA PRO A 117 14.58 -0.26 -7.32
C PRO A 117 14.19 -0.46 -8.79
N ALA A 118 13.74 -1.67 -9.16
CA ALA A 118 13.19 -2.00 -10.46
C ALA A 118 12.19 -3.16 -10.30
N PRO A 119 11.38 -3.50 -11.33
CA PRO A 119 10.47 -4.65 -11.29
C PRO A 119 11.15 -5.91 -10.78
N ASN A 120 10.62 -6.50 -9.71
CA ASN A 120 11.25 -7.63 -9.03
C ASN A 120 10.68 -8.95 -9.56
N ILE A 121 11.10 -9.31 -10.77
CA ILE A 121 10.53 -10.43 -11.52
C ILE A 121 11.15 -11.77 -11.10
N VAL A 122 10.32 -12.71 -10.65
CA VAL A 122 10.71 -14.10 -10.38
C VAL A 122 9.76 -15.03 -11.14
N ASN A 123 10.31 -15.90 -12.00
CA ASN A 123 9.54 -16.83 -12.83
C ASN A 123 8.40 -16.15 -13.63
N GLY A 124 8.65 -14.93 -14.12
CA GLY A 124 7.66 -14.16 -14.89
C GLY A 124 6.62 -13.41 -14.05
N VAL A 125 6.70 -13.46 -12.71
CA VAL A 125 5.81 -12.74 -11.79
C VAL A 125 6.54 -11.55 -11.19
N ASP A 126 5.96 -10.36 -11.29
CA ASP A 126 6.44 -9.17 -10.59
C ASP A 126 6.00 -9.20 -9.12
N LEU A 127 6.92 -9.58 -8.23
CA LEU A 127 6.64 -9.68 -6.80
C LEU A 127 6.25 -8.32 -6.19
N GLY A 128 6.81 -7.22 -6.69
CA GLY A 128 6.48 -5.87 -6.21
C GLY A 128 5.05 -5.50 -6.53
N LEU A 129 4.64 -5.69 -7.78
CA LEU A 129 3.24 -5.46 -8.19
C LEU A 129 2.28 -6.40 -7.45
N THR A 130 2.64 -7.68 -7.28
CA THR A 130 1.80 -8.63 -6.53
C THR A 130 1.58 -8.18 -5.09
N LEU A 131 2.63 -7.70 -4.38
CA LEU A 131 2.48 -7.16 -3.02
C LEU A 131 1.58 -5.92 -3.01
N LYS A 132 1.72 -5.00 -3.97
CA LYS A 132 0.84 -3.82 -4.07
C LYS A 132 -0.62 -4.21 -4.27
N LYS A 133 -0.88 -5.22 -5.13
CA LYS A 133 -2.24 -5.74 -5.35
C LYS A 133 -2.84 -6.36 -4.08
N ILE A 134 -2.06 -7.19 -3.36
CA ILE A 134 -2.52 -7.89 -2.16
C ILE A 134 -2.77 -6.92 -1.00
N ARG A 135 -1.86 -5.96 -0.76
CA ARG A 135 -1.91 -5.08 0.41
C ARG A 135 -2.77 -3.83 0.16
N GLY A 136 -2.39 -3.01 -0.83
CA GLY A 136 -3.04 -1.71 -1.07
C GLY A 136 -4.17 -1.75 -2.10
N GLY A 137 -4.10 -2.70 -3.04
CA GLY A 137 -4.98 -2.78 -4.21
C GLY A 137 -6.46 -2.86 -3.88
N SER A 138 -6.83 -3.65 -2.86
CA SER A 138 -8.22 -3.74 -2.40
C SER A 138 -8.79 -2.39 -1.95
N MET A 139 -8.01 -1.59 -1.21
CA MET A 139 -8.44 -0.26 -0.76
C MET A 139 -8.59 0.72 -1.94
N VAL A 140 -7.60 0.78 -2.83
CA VAL A 140 -7.66 1.64 -4.02
C VAL A 140 -8.88 1.31 -4.88
N ASN A 141 -9.16 0.02 -5.07
CA ASN A 141 -10.30 -0.43 -5.86
C ASN A 141 -11.65 -0.17 -5.19
N ASP A 142 -11.75 -0.28 -3.87
CA ASP A 142 -12.97 0.05 -3.13
C ASP A 142 -13.28 1.55 -3.21
N MET A 143 -12.27 2.41 -3.03
CA MET A 143 -12.41 3.85 -3.23
C MET A 143 -12.79 4.20 -4.67
N ASN A 144 -12.15 3.57 -5.66
CA ASN A 144 -12.50 3.75 -7.07
C ASN A 144 -13.96 3.36 -7.35
N MET A 145 -14.41 2.24 -6.78
CA MET A 145 -15.79 1.78 -6.90
C MET A 145 -16.76 2.81 -6.31
N HIS A 146 -16.50 3.33 -5.10
CA HIS A 146 -17.33 4.35 -4.48
C HIS A 146 -17.40 5.64 -5.32
N MET A 147 -16.27 6.13 -5.84
CA MET A 147 -16.23 7.32 -6.70
C MET A 147 -17.03 7.12 -7.99
N ASN A 148 -16.84 5.99 -8.67
CA ASN A 148 -17.57 5.68 -9.91
C ASN A 148 -19.08 5.49 -9.66
N LEU A 149 -19.44 4.84 -8.54
CA LEU A 149 -20.84 4.67 -8.17
C LEU A 149 -21.50 6.02 -7.89
N LYS A 150 -20.83 6.92 -7.16
CA LYS A 150 -21.30 8.28 -6.90
C LYS A 150 -21.56 9.06 -8.19
N LEU A 151 -20.65 8.98 -9.16
CA LEU A 151 -20.82 9.61 -10.48
C LEU A 151 -21.99 8.99 -11.26
N SER A 152 -22.08 7.65 -11.29
CA SER A 152 -23.14 6.95 -12.04
C SER A 152 -24.55 7.16 -11.49
N CYS A 153 -24.65 7.41 -10.18
CA CYS A 153 -25.91 7.65 -9.48
C CYS A 153 -26.32 9.13 -9.43
N GLN A 154 -25.48 10.03 -9.95
CA GLN A 154 -25.75 11.46 -9.91
C GLN A 154 -27.06 11.79 -10.65
N GLY A 155 -28.05 12.32 -9.91
CA GLY A 155 -29.38 12.63 -10.43
C GLY A 155 -30.34 11.43 -10.51
N ASP A 156 -29.92 10.21 -10.18
CA ASP A 156 -30.77 9.02 -10.10
C ASP A 156 -31.38 8.88 -8.69
N SER A 157 -32.71 8.96 -8.60
CA SER A 157 -33.46 8.85 -7.33
C SER A 157 -33.91 7.41 -6.99
N SER A 158 -33.50 6.42 -7.77
CA SER A 158 -33.82 5.01 -7.52
C SER A 158 -33.24 4.53 -6.19
N LEU A 159 -33.88 3.49 -5.62
CA LEU A 159 -33.50 2.94 -4.31
C LEU A 159 -32.04 2.47 -4.26
N LYS A 160 -31.49 1.96 -5.39
CA LYS A 160 -30.09 1.54 -5.51
C LYS A 160 -29.09 2.70 -5.36
N CYS A 161 -29.48 3.91 -5.76
CA CYS A 161 -28.63 5.10 -5.75
C CYS A 161 -28.84 5.98 -4.51
N LYS A 162 -29.92 5.75 -3.76
CA LYS A 162 -30.27 6.55 -2.59
C LYS A 162 -29.15 6.60 -1.55
N TRP A 163 -28.47 5.49 -1.27
CA TRP A 163 -27.43 5.46 -0.24
C TRP A 163 -26.19 6.26 -0.65
N ILE A 164 -25.65 6.03 -1.85
CA ILE A 164 -24.43 6.69 -2.33
C ILE A 164 -24.68 8.18 -2.61
N ASN A 165 -25.87 8.55 -3.06
CA ASN A 165 -26.21 9.96 -3.28
C ASN A 165 -26.23 10.76 -1.98
N ASN A 166 -26.67 10.16 -0.88
CA ASN A 166 -26.67 10.82 0.44
C ASN A 166 -25.32 10.70 1.19
N LEU A 167 -24.37 9.93 0.67
CA LEU A 167 -23.05 9.77 1.27
C LEU A 167 -22.11 10.90 0.84
N ASN A 168 -21.73 11.78 1.77
CA ASN A 168 -20.81 12.89 1.50
C ASN A 168 -19.34 12.53 1.77
N TYR A 169 -19.09 11.59 2.69
CA TYR A 169 -17.75 11.11 3.01
C TYR A 169 -17.84 9.65 3.50
N TYR A 170 -16.82 8.85 3.18
CA TYR A 170 -16.64 7.48 3.66
C TYR A 170 -15.30 7.41 4.38
N VAL A 171 -15.27 6.86 5.60
CA VAL A 171 -14.07 6.85 6.44
C VAL A 171 -13.62 5.43 6.69
N TYR A 172 -12.34 5.16 6.41
CA TYR A 172 -11.66 3.94 6.79
C TYR A 172 -10.78 4.26 8.01
N SER A 173 -11.15 3.73 9.19
CA SER A 173 -10.30 3.77 10.37
C SER A 173 -9.46 2.50 10.41
N ALA A 174 -8.15 2.63 10.22
CA ALA A 174 -7.27 1.48 10.00
C ALA A 174 -5.90 1.70 10.67
N HIS A 175 -4.87 1.02 10.15
CA HIS A 175 -3.50 1.04 10.67
C HIS A 175 -2.55 1.86 9.79
N ASP A 176 -1.40 2.21 10.35
CA ASP A 176 -0.24 2.75 9.63
C ASP A 176 0.13 1.88 8.41
N THR A 177 0.08 0.55 8.58
CA THR A 177 0.29 -0.44 7.50
C THR A 177 -0.70 -0.29 6.35
N THR A 178 -1.95 0.07 6.65
CA THR A 178 -2.98 0.30 5.63
C THR A 178 -2.68 1.54 4.82
N LEU A 179 -2.37 2.65 5.49
CA LEU A 179 -2.12 3.92 4.82
C LEU A 179 -0.87 3.85 3.93
N TYR A 180 0.17 3.16 4.40
CA TYR A 180 1.38 2.97 3.62
C TYR A 180 1.19 2.06 2.40
N ALA A 181 0.47 0.93 2.55
CA ALA A 181 0.16 0.07 1.42
C ALA A 181 -0.72 0.78 0.38
N PHE A 182 -1.68 1.61 0.84
CA PHE A 182 -2.48 2.46 -0.03
C PHE A 182 -1.61 3.45 -0.82
N PHE A 183 -0.66 4.14 -0.17
CA PHE A 183 0.26 5.06 -0.84
C PHE A 183 1.19 4.33 -1.81
N SER A 184 1.69 3.14 -1.43
CA SER A 184 2.52 2.29 -2.27
C SER A 184 1.81 1.83 -3.54
N ALA A 185 0.50 1.54 -3.44
CA ALA A 185 -0.33 1.19 -4.59
C ALA A 185 -0.56 2.39 -5.53
N LEU A 186 -0.58 3.61 -5.01
CA LEU A 186 -0.65 4.85 -5.79
C LEU A 186 0.72 5.38 -6.25
N GLY A 187 1.82 4.75 -5.83
CA GLY A 187 3.19 5.18 -6.17
C GLY A 187 3.60 6.49 -5.52
N VAL A 188 3.11 6.76 -4.30
CA VAL A 188 3.38 7.98 -3.52
C VAL A 188 3.82 7.65 -2.10
N GLU A 189 4.40 6.46 -1.88
CA GLU A 189 4.86 5.96 -0.59
C GLU A 189 5.75 6.95 0.18
N GLU A 190 6.55 7.73 -0.53
CA GLU A 190 7.43 8.78 0.01
C GLU A 190 6.69 9.85 0.84
N TYR A 191 5.39 10.06 0.58
CA TYR A 191 4.57 10.98 1.36
C TYR A 191 4.02 10.36 2.64
N ALA A 192 3.72 9.05 2.62
CA ALA A 192 3.27 8.32 3.80
C ALA A 192 4.41 8.10 4.79
N VAL A 193 5.64 8.24 4.31
CA VAL A 193 6.83 7.91 5.06
C VAL A 193 7.26 9.12 5.87
N LYS A 194 7.27 9.03 7.22
CA LYS A 194 8.09 9.96 8.03
C LYS A 194 9.50 9.95 7.44
N PRO A 195 10.37 10.96 7.57
CA PRO A 195 11.74 10.85 7.05
C PRO A 195 12.44 9.57 7.59
N GLY A 196 12.40 8.45 6.85
CA GLY A 196 12.59 7.11 7.42
C GLY A 196 11.46 6.10 7.14
N GLY A 197 10.32 6.12 7.85
CA GLY A 197 9.43 4.94 8.04
C GLY A 197 7.92 5.13 7.95
N TYR A 198 7.11 4.25 8.56
CA TYR A 198 5.64 4.29 8.50
C TYR A 198 4.99 5.64 8.91
N PRO A 199 3.72 5.90 8.51
CA PRO A 199 2.97 7.08 8.91
C PRO A 199 2.94 7.29 10.43
N LEU A 200 2.99 8.55 10.86
CA LEU A 200 2.95 8.91 12.27
C LEU A 200 1.54 8.66 12.86
N TYR A 201 1.45 8.67 14.19
CA TYR A 201 0.16 8.58 14.87
C TYR A 201 -0.79 9.67 14.38
N SER A 202 -2.07 9.31 14.21
CA SER A 202 -3.14 10.14 13.66
C SER A 202 -2.97 10.56 12.19
N ALA A 203 -2.00 10.00 11.46
CA ALA A 203 -1.89 10.25 10.03
C ALA A 203 -3.18 9.90 9.28
N ALA A 204 -3.54 10.74 8.32
CA ALA A 204 -4.75 10.56 7.52
C ALA A 204 -4.53 11.02 6.08
N SER A 205 -5.18 10.33 5.14
CA SER A 205 -5.26 10.74 3.75
C SER A 205 -6.71 10.95 3.35
N LEU A 206 -6.95 11.98 2.56
CA LEU A 206 -8.26 12.29 1.99
C LEU A 206 -8.15 12.18 0.47
N ILE A 207 -9.10 11.50 -0.15
CA ILE A 207 -9.32 11.49 -1.60
C ILE A 207 -10.68 12.12 -1.84
N GLU A 208 -10.67 13.31 -2.41
CA GLU A 208 -11.86 14.10 -2.69
C GLU A 208 -12.23 13.98 -4.16
N LEU A 209 -13.48 13.64 -4.46
CA LEU A 209 -14.02 13.59 -5.82
C LEU A 209 -14.67 14.93 -6.18
N TYR A 210 -14.28 15.49 -7.32
CA TYR A 210 -14.80 16.73 -7.89
C TYR A 210 -15.37 16.48 -9.29
N VAL A 211 -16.37 17.26 -9.68
CA VAL A 211 -16.83 17.36 -11.07
C VAL A 211 -16.71 18.81 -11.48
N ASP A 212 -15.90 19.08 -12.50
CA ASP A 212 -15.70 20.44 -12.98
C ASP A 212 -17.00 20.99 -13.59
N THR A 213 -17.29 22.26 -13.33
CA THR A 213 -18.56 22.86 -13.77
C THR A 213 -18.52 23.33 -15.23
N VAL A 214 -17.35 23.47 -15.83
CA VAL A 214 -17.15 23.95 -17.20
C VAL A 214 -17.09 22.77 -18.16
N ASP A 215 -16.16 21.83 -17.97
CA ASP A 215 -15.95 20.70 -18.87
C ASP A 215 -16.73 19.43 -18.48
N LYS A 216 -17.37 19.45 -17.31
CA LYS A 216 -18.20 18.36 -16.77
C LYS A 216 -17.45 17.06 -16.52
N LYS A 217 -16.11 17.09 -16.43
CA LYS A 217 -15.30 15.90 -16.18
C LYS A 217 -15.02 15.68 -14.69
N PRO A 218 -14.83 14.42 -14.28
CA PRO A 218 -14.47 14.10 -12.91
C PRO A 218 -12.96 14.25 -12.66
N TYR A 219 -12.64 14.81 -11.50
CA TYR A 219 -11.30 15.01 -10.98
C TYR A 219 -11.21 14.49 -9.55
N PHE A 220 -10.00 14.21 -9.08
CA PHE A 220 -9.74 13.97 -7.67
C PHE A 220 -8.65 14.90 -7.14
N LYS A 221 -8.67 15.11 -5.82
CA LYS A 221 -7.62 15.78 -5.06
C LYS A 221 -7.22 14.88 -3.90
N MET A 222 -5.92 14.66 -3.73
CA MET A 222 -5.37 13.89 -2.61
C MET A 222 -4.75 14.85 -1.60
N LEU A 223 -5.15 14.72 -0.35
CA LEU A 223 -4.59 15.46 0.78
C LEU A 223 -4.01 14.50 1.80
N TYR A 224 -2.98 14.96 2.51
CA TYR A 224 -2.31 14.21 3.56
C TYR A 224 -2.16 15.06 4.82
N HIS A 225 -2.43 14.45 5.96
CA HIS A 225 -2.20 14.97 7.30
C HIS A 225 -1.23 14.02 7.98
N ALA A 226 -0.02 14.48 8.29
CA ALA A 226 1.04 13.61 8.78
C ALA A 226 0.86 13.24 10.26
N ASP A 227 0.53 14.20 11.13
CA ASP A 227 0.31 13.99 12.55
C ASP A 227 -0.53 15.12 13.18
N GLN A 228 -0.87 14.97 14.46
CA GLN A 228 -1.64 15.93 15.27
C GLN A 228 -1.11 17.38 15.28
N ASN A 229 0.15 17.61 14.92
CA ASN A 229 0.78 18.93 14.89
C ASN A 229 0.93 19.48 13.45
N SER A 230 0.60 18.67 12.45
CA SER A 230 0.80 18.98 11.04
C SER A 230 -0.48 19.54 10.40
N ASN A 231 -0.30 20.50 9.50
CA ASN A 231 -1.39 20.95 8.63
C ASN A 231 -1.72 19.88 7.59
N VAL A 232 -2.92 19.98 7.02
CA VAL A 232 -3.30 19.18 5.84
C VAL A 232 -2.61 19.75 4.61
N THR A 233 -1.88 18.92 3.87
CA THR A 233 -1.15 19.30 2.66
C THR A 233 -1.72 18.60 1.43
N VAL A 234 -1.73 19.27 0.29
CA VAL A 234 -2.09 18.67 -1.00
C VAL A 234 -0.90 17.88 -1.53
N ILE A 235 -1.12 16.62 -1.87
CA ILE A 235 -0.08 15.72 -2.40
C ILE A 235 -0.43 15.15 -3.78
N THR A 236 -1.52 15.64 -4.40
CA THR A 236 -1.97 15.21 -5.73
C THR A 236 -0.85 15.25 -6.78
N GLN A 237 0.04 16.25 -6.72
CA GLN A 237 1.10 16.42 -7.73
C GLN A 237 2.18 15.34 -7.66
N GLY A 238 2.28 14.60 -6.55
CA GLY A 238 3.22 13.49 -6.41
C GLY A 238 2.80 12.24 -7.16
N ILE A 239 1.52 12.12 -7.55
CA ILE A 239 1.00 10.94 -8.23
C ILE A 239 1.39 10.99 -9.71
N ASP A 240 2.06 9.95 -10.21
CA ASP A 240 2.42 9.85 -11.62
C ASP A 240 1.18 9.94 -12.54
N GLY A 241 1.29 10.79 -13.56
CA GLY A 241 0.19 11.13 -14.47
C GLY A 241 -0.68 12.31 -14.02
N CYS A 242 -0.51 12.83 -12.80
CA CYS A 242 -1.18 14.05 -12.36
C CYS A 242 -0.43 15.32 -12.79
N PRO A 243 -1.13 16.45 -13.05
CA PRO A 243 -0.46 17.70 -13.41
C PRO A 243 0.36 18.27 -12.24
N THR A 244 1.57 18.74 -12.51
CA THR A 244 2.47 19.30 -11.48
C THR A 244 2.10 20.72 -11.04
N ASN A 245 1.21 21.39 -11.77
CA ASN A 245 0.79 22.78 -11.53
C ASN A 245 -0.70 22.90 -11.14
N SER A 246 -1.30 21.81 -10.66
CA SER A 246 -2.71 21.75 -10.27
C SER A 246 -2.87 20.95 -8.99
N ASP A 247 -3.82 21.34 -8.14
CA ASP A 247 -4.24 20.53 -6.98
C ASP A 247 -5.15 19.36 -7.38
N PHE A 248 -5.72 19.43 -8.58
CA PHE A 248 -6.69 18.48 -9.12
C PHE A 248 -6.06 17.63 -10.20
N CYS A 249 -6.42 16.35 -10.21
CA CYS A 249 -5.97 15.37 -11.18
C CYS A 249 -7.17 14.67 -11.83
N PRO A 250 -7.15 14.36 -13.15
CA PRO A 250 -8.23 13.64 -13.78
C PRO A 250 -8.51 12.31 -13.07
N LEU A 251 -9.78 11.98 -12.82
CA LEU A 251 -10.15 10.72 -12.15
C LEU A 251 -9.62 9.48 -12.90
N SER A 252 -9.43 9.59 -14.22
CA SER A 252 -8.84 8.52 -15.04
C SER A 252 -7.43 8.10 -14.60
N VAL A 253 -6.67 8.99 -13.97
CA VAL A 253 -5.35 8.64 -13.41
C VAL A 253 -5.52 7.73 -12.21
N PHE A 254 -6.43 8.05 -11.28
CA PHE A 254 -6.75 7.17 -10.16
C PHE A 254 -7.28 5.81 -10.63
N GLN A 255 -8.16 5.81 -11.63
CA GLN A 255 -8.70 4.58 -12.25
C GLN A 255 -7.58 3.70 -12.83
N LYS A 256 -6.56 4.29 -13.47
CA LYS A 256 -5.39 3.56 -13.97
C LYS A 256 -4.64 2.82 -12.85
N PHE A 257 -4.44 3.45 -11.70
CA PHE A 257 -3.83 2.79 -10.54
C PHE A 257 -4.74 1.72 -9.94
N ALA A 258 -6.05 1.98 -9.86
CA ALA A 258 -7.03 0.99 -9.43
C ALA A 258 -6.99 -0.26 -10.32
N ASP A 259 -6.96 -0.10 -11.65
CA ASP A 259 -6.86 -1.21 -12.60
C ASP A 259 -5.53 -1.96 -12.49
N LEU A 260 -4.41 -1.23 -12.40
CA LEU A 260 -3.06 -1.82 -12.27
C LEU A 260 -2.92 -2.67 -11.01
N THR A 261 -3.45 -2.16 -9.89
CA THR A 261 -3.33 -2.77 -8.56
C THR A 261 -4.53 -3.62 -8.19
N LYS A 262 -5.45 -3.88 -9.13
CA LYS A 262 -6.61 -4.73 -8.86
C LYS A 262 -6.16 -6.14 -8.48
N PRO A 263 -6.64 -6.69 -7.34
CA PRO A 263 -6.48 -8.10 -7.04
C PRO A 263 -7.00 -8.98 -8.18
N ASP A 264 -6.23 -10.00 -8.57
CA ASP A 264 -6.59 -10.81 -9.74
C ASP A 264 -7.88 -11.61 -9.52
N HIS A 265 -8.11 -12.03 -8.27
CA HIS A 265 -9.37 -12.58 -7.77
C HIS A 265 -9.81 -11.81 -6.49
N PRO A 266 -11.06 -11.97 -6.01
CA PRO A 266 -11.44 -11.44 -4.71
C PRO A 266 -10.40 -11.83 -3.65
N ILE A 267 -9.96 -10.86 -2.84
CA ILE A 267 -8.77 -11.03 -1.99
C ILE A 267 -8.89 -12.22 -1.02
N GLN A 268 -10.11 -12.53 -0.58
CA GLN A 268 -10.46 -13.68 0.26
C GLN A 268 -10.19 -15.02 -0.40
N GLN A 269 -10.28 -15.07 -1.72
CA GLN A 269 -9.95 -16.25 -2.50
C GLN A 269 -8.45 -16.23 -2.85
N TRP A 270 -7.98 -15.10 -3.39
CA TRP A 270 -6.63 -14.99 -3.93
C TRP A 270 -5.55 -15.26 -2.88
N CYS A 271 -5.78 -14.82 -1.64
CA CYS A 271 -4.85 -15.03 -0.53
C CYS A 271 -4.53 -16.51 -0.25
N PHE A 272 -5.38 -17.45 -0.67
CA PHE A 272 -5.19 -18.89 -0.48
C PHE A 272 -4.78 -19.62 -1.76
N GLU A 273 -4.54 -18.89 -2.84
CA GLU A 273 -3.99 -19.44 -4.07
C GLU A 273 -2.46 -19.49 -4.04
N LYS A 274 -1.88 -20.35 -4.88
CA LYS A 274 -0.43 -20.43 -5.06
C LYS A 274 0.04 -19.40 -6.08
N LEU A 275 1.20 -18.80 -5.84
CA LEU A 275 1.74 -17.77 -6.74
C LEU A 275 1.87 -18.30 -8.18
N ASP A 276 2.33 -19.54 -8.33
CA ASP A 276 2.56 -20.17 -9.64
C ASP A 276 1.27 -20.60 -10.36
N GLN A 277 0.11 -20.57 -9.68
CA GLN A 277 -1.21 -20.79 -10.29
C GLN A 277 -1.86 -19.46 -10.71
N SER A 278 -1.60 -18.38 -9.96
CA SER A 278 -2.11 -17.03 -10.27
C SER A 278 -1.52 -16.41 -11.54
N SER A 279 -0.33 -16.84 -11.98
CA SER A 279 0.30 -16.35 -13.21
C SER A 279 -0.28 -16.94 -14.51
N LYS A 280 -1.01 -18.07 -14.43
CA LYS A 280 -1.57 -18.76 -15.61
C LYS A 280 -2.89 -18.16 -16.09
N SER A 281 -3.61 -17.41 -15.25
CA SER A 281 -4.88 -16.77 -15.60
C SER A 281 -4.70 -15.44 -16.36
N GLY A 282 -3.52 -14.81 -16.29
CA GLY A 282 -3.23 -13.52 -16.96
C GLY A 282 -2.76 -13.62 -18.42
N LEU A 283 -2.44 -14.82 -18.93
CA LEU A 283 -1.78 -14.99 -20.23
C LEU A 283 -2.72 -15.11 -21.44
N HIS A 284 -4.04 -14.88 -21.27
CA HIS A 284 -5.02 -15.07 -22.35
C HIS A 284 -5.36 -13.82 -23.19
N TYR A 285 -4.77 -12.64 -22.94
CA TYR A 285 -5.14 -11.39 -23.62
C TYR A 285 -4.10 -10.79 -24.58
N LEU A 286 -3.14 -11.57 -25.06
CA LEU A 286 -2.16 -11.09 -26.04
C LEU A 286 -2.07 -12.05 -27.22
N PHE A 287 -3.08 -12.10 -28.09
CA PHE A 287 -2.93 -12.39 -29.54
C PHE A 287 -4.25 -12.08 -30.27
N ALA A 288 -4.45 -10.82 -30.63
CA ALA A 288 -5.36 -10.44 -31.71
C ALA A 288 -4.74 -9.28 -32.50
N PHE A 289 -3.62 -9.55 -33.18
CA PHE A 289 -3.19 -8.72 -34.30
C PHE A 289 -3.67 -9.40 -35.59
N ILE A 290 -4.75 -8.85 -36.13
CA ILE A 290 -5.23 -9.12 -37.50
C ILE A 290 -4.37 -8.27 -38.44
N PRO A 291 -3.62 -8.85 -39.40
CA PRO A 291 -3.12 -8.06 -40.50
C PRO A 291 -4.25 -7.90 -41.53
N MET A 292 -4.74 -6.67 -41.67
CA MET A 292 -5.45 -6.21 -42.86
C MET A 292 -4.55 -6.41 -44.08
N LEU A 293 -4.91 -7.34 -44.96
CA LEU A 293 -4.39 -7.36 -46.33
C LEU A 293 -5.23 -6.41 -47.20
N THR A 294 -4.69 -5.22 -47.43
CA THR A 294 -5.00 -4.40 -48.60
C THR A 294 -4.47 -5.10 -49.85
N PHE A 295 -5.36 -5.45 -50.79
CA PHE A 295 -4.99 -5.66 -52.19
C PHE A 295 -5.74 -4.63 -53.04
N LEU A 296 -4.96 -3.73 -53.63
CA LEU A 296 -5.40 -2.82 -54.68
C LEU A 296 -4.66 -3.24 -55.97
N VAL A 297 -5.44 -3.69 -56.95
CA VAL A 297 -5.32 -3.49 -58.41
C VAL A 297 -4.01 -3.88 -59.10
N LEU A 298 -4.11 -4.76 -60.11
CA LEU A 298 -3.44 -4.58 -61.40
C LEU A 298 -4.18 -5.32 -62.54
N GLN A 299 -4.31 -4.56 -63.63
CA GLN A 299 -4.80 -4.81 -64.99
C GLN A 299 -4.60 -6.23 -65.56
N HIS A 300 -5.64 -6.82 -66.15
CA HIS A 300 -5.91 -6.81 -67.60
C HIS A 300 -7.34 -7.25 -67.89
#